data_AF-A0A7R8RRC3-F1
#
_entry.id   AF-A0A7R8RRC3-F1
#
_cell.length_a   1.000
_cell.length_b   1.000
_cell.length_c   1.000
_cell.angle_alpha   90.00
_cell.angle_beta   90.00
_cell.angle_gamma   90.00
#
_symmetry.space_group_name_H-M   'P 1'
#
loop_
_entity.id
_entity.type
_entity.pdbx_description
1 polymer ?
#
loop_
_entity_poly.entity_id
_entity_poly.type
_entity_poly.pdbx_seq_one_letter_code
_entity_poly.pdbx_strand_id
1 'polypeptide(L)'
;MHRSAPRLSRILACAAVPVMLVAVGCSSDSGSGSDAEKKAGSSSSSDSAGAEPTKPAVEPAKFTDLPDACTSIAKNTVKDLVPEAKKKGGTAGRSSDLSVRGSCSWNGLDDKGVKGSQYRWLSVAFTRFDSDQALGSGAARATEDYTKQVAKEKASEGAQKAAAAAAPGIGDEATAITYKLNKTDEDFEYATVVARTGNVVVTLTYNGAGYAGAKTPSAADILKGAQKAAKEAVGKVDATAGAGSAEASPSAGDAKKDDKKEEKKGDEKGDEKPASEATPKS
;
A
#
# COMPACT_ATOMS: atom_id res chain seq x y z
N MET A 1 38.01 9.72 19.84
CA MET A 1 38.81 10.39 18.78
C MET A 1 37.99 10.40 17.51
N HIS A 2 37.32 11.52 17.22
CA HIS A 2 36.62 11.72 15.95
C HIS A 2 37.64 11.77 14.83
N ARG A 3 37.50 10.90 13.82
CA ARG A 3 38.15 11.08 12.53
C ARG A 3 37.07 11.10 11.45
N SER A 4 36.91 12.30 10.90
CA SER A 4 36.05 12.64 9.78
C SER A 4 36.47 11.92 8.50
N ALA A 5 35.48 11.54 7.69
CA ALA A 5 35.65 10.93 6.38
C ALA A 5 36.24 11.91 5.33
N PRO A 6 36.87 11.40 4.26
CA PRO A 6 36.89 12.09 2.97
C PRO A 6 35.75 11.58 2.08
N ARG A 7 34.94 12.52 1.59
CA ARG A 7 33.91 12.31 0.57
C ARG A 7 34.59 12.10 -0.78
N LEU A 8 34.30 10.98 -1.45
CA LEU A 8 34.67 10.78 -2.85
C LEU A 8 33.65 11.47 -3.76
N SER A 9 34.18 12.37 -4.57
CA SER A 9 33.51 13.29 -5.49
C SER A 9 32.77 12.53 -6.59
N ARG A 10 31.53 12.95 -6.86
CA ARG A 10 30.76 12.60 -8.06
C ARG A 10 31.51 13.10 -9.31
N ILE A 11 31.74 12.22 -10.27
CA ILE A 11 32.04 12.59 -11.65
C ILE A 11 30.77 12.37 -12.47
N LEU A 12 30.11 13.47 -12.81
CA LEU A 12 29.06 13.55 -13.84
C LEU A 12 29.77 13.59 -15.19
N ALA A 13 29.67 12.51 -15.98
CA ALA A 13 30.03 12.53 -17.39
C ALA A 13 28.76 12.79 -18.21
N CYS A 14 28.59 14.03 -18.66
CA CYS A 14 27.57 14.41 -19.62
C CYS A 14 27.99 13.91 -21.01
N ALA A 15 27.26 12.96 -21.59
CA ALA A 15 27.32 12.65 -23.01
C ALA A 15 26.12 13.32 -23.69
N ALA A 16 26.34 14.50 -24.26
CA ALA A 16 25.36 15.18 -25.12
C ALA A 16 25.40 14.55 -26.51
N VAL A 17 24.28 14.00 -26.97
CA VAL A 17 24.10 13.53 -28.35
C VAL A 17 23.23 14.57 -29.08
N PRO A 18 23.71 15.16 -30.19
CA PRO A 18 22.92 16.11 -30.97
C PRO A 18 21.91 15.36 -31.86
N VAL A 19 20.61 15.51 -31.57
CA VAL A 19 19.54 15.09 -32.47
C VAL A 19 19.07 16.32 -33.27
N MET A 20 19.27 16.23 -34.58
CA MET A 20 18.88 17.20 -35.59
C MET A 20 17.38 17.52 -35.54
N LEU A 21 17.06 18.80 -35.36
CA LEU A 21 15.74 19.39 -35.64
C LEU A 21 15.64 19.65 -37.15
N VAL A 22 14.79 18.87 -37.83
CA VAL A 22 14.36 19.18 -39.20
C VAL A 22 13.07 19.99 -39.10
N ALA A 23 13.16 21.24 -39.54
CA ALA A 23 12.02 22.11 -39.76
C ALA A 23 11.24 21.64 -41.01
N VAL A 24 9.93 21.43 -40.86
CA VAL A 24 8.97 21.49 -41.95
C VAL A 24 8.01 22.62 -41.64
N GLY A 25 8.08 23.66 -42.45
CA GLY A 25 7.14 24.77 -42.43
C GLY A 25 5.87 24.42 -43.17
N CYS A 26 4.76 24.97 -42.69
CA CYS A 26 3.66 25.38 -43.54
C CYS A 26 3.05 26.65 -42.92
N SER A 27 3.70 27.78 -43.22
CA SER A 27 3.05 29.09 -43.18
C SER A 27 2.06 29.15 -44.34
N SER A 28 0.78 29.35 -44.05
CA SER A 28 -0.20 29.72 -45.06
C SER A 28 -0.24 31.23 -45.20
N ASP A 29 0.45 31.66 -46.26
CA ASP A 29 0.25 32.80 -47.17
C ASP A 29 -0.62 33.99 -46.72
N SER A 30 0.05 35.15 -46.65
CA SER A 30 -0.53 36.47 -46.44
C SER A 30 -0.85 37.09 -47.80
N GLY A 31 -2.10 36.96 -48.25
CA GLY A 31 -2.62 37.67 -49.43
C GLY A 31 -3.14 39.06 -49.05
N SER A 32 -2.39 40.11 -49.40
CA SER A 32 -2.88 41.49 -49.43
C SER A 32 -3.61 41.75 -50.73
N GLY A 33 -4.88 42.17 -50.65
CA GLY A 33 -5.70 42.66 -51.76
C GLY A 33 -6.65 43.74 -51.27
N SER A 34 -6.62 44.88 -51.95
CA SER A 34 -7.23 46.17 -51.61
C SER A 34 -8.72 46.29 -51.98
N ASP A 35 -9.42 47.10 -51.17
CA ASP A 35 -10.54 48.02 -51.47
C ASP A 35 -11.77 47.55 -52.27
N ALA A 36 -12.97 47.59 -51.64
CA ALA A 36 -14.13 48.39 -52.11
C ALA A 36 -15.41 48.17 -51.24
N GLU A 37 -15.89 49.29 -50.67
CA GLU A 37 -17.27 49.76 -50.53
C GLU A 37 -18.44 48.88 -49.99
N LYS A 38 -18.97 49.36 -48.85
CA LYS A 38 -20.37 49.47 -48.39
C LYS A 38 -21.45 48.54 -48.99
N LYS A 39 -22.11 47.80 -48.08
CA LYS A 39 -23.57 47.95 -47.85
C LYS A 39 -24.00 47.49 -46.46
N ALA A 40 -24.86 48.31 -45.85
CA ALA A 40 -25.61 48.00 -44.65
C ALA A 40 -26.60 46.85 -44.87
N GLY A 41 -26.72 46.00 -43.85
CA GLY A 41 -27.74 44.97 -43.74
C GLY A 41 -27.82 44.49 -42.29
N SER A 42 -28.69 45.12 -41.50
CA SER A 42 -29.19 44.54 -40.24
C SER A 42 -29.80 43.18 -40.52
N SER A 43 -29.39 42.14 -39.80
CA SER A 43 -30.21 40.97 -39.47
C SER A 43 -29.50 40.10 -38.43
N SER A 44 -30.03 40.14 -37.21
CA SER A 44 -30.11 39.04 -36.25
C SER A 44 -28.81 38.36 -35.83
N SER A 45 -28.25 38.87 -34.72
CA SER A 45 -27.44 38.12 -33.77
C SER A 45 -28.14 36.79 -33.46
N SER A 46 -27.69 35.72 -34.11
CA SER A 46 -27.91 34.37 -33.64
C SER A 46 -26.71 34.05 -32.78
N ASP A 47 -26.82 34.36 -31.48
CA ASP A 47 -25.98 33.79 -30.44
C ASP A 47 -26.16 32.27 -30.49
N SER A 48 -25.45 31.61 -31.41
CA SER A 48 -25.03 30.24 -31.18
C SER A 48 -23.98 30.31 -30.08
N ALA A 49 -24.46 30.37 -28.84
CA ALA A 49 -23.71 29.86 -27.71
C ALA A 49 -23.36 28.42 -28.08
N GLY A 50 -22.16 28.26 -28.64
CA GLY A 50 -21.60 26.95 -28.93
C GLY A 50 -21.63 26.19 -27.63
N ALA A 51 -22.49 25.17 -27.56
CA ALA A 51 -22.42 24.21 -26.48
C ALA A 51 -20.99 23.69 -26.48
N GLU A 52 -20.23 24.01 -25.42
CA GLU A 52 -18.92 23.40 -25.23
C GLU A 52 -19.12 21.88 -25.32
N PRO A 53 -18.26 21.16 -26.07
CA PRO A 53 -18.36 19.72 -26.13
C PRO A 53 -18.22 19.18 -24.70
N THR A 54 -19.32 18.63 -24.17
CA THR A 54 -19.31 18.01 -22.85
C THR A 54 -18.45 16.77 -22.94
N LYS A 55 -17.28 16.83 -22.30
CA LYS A 55 -16.38 15.69 -22.21
C LYS A 55 -17.13 14.51 -21.57
N PRO A 56 -17.02 13.29 -22.11
CA PRO A 56 -17.69 12.13 -21.52
C PRO A 56 -17.36 11.99 -20.04
N ALA A 57 -18.38 11.77 -19.21
CA ALA A 57 -18.21 11.56 -17.78
C ALA A 57 -17.37 10.29 -17.53
N VAL A 58 -16.33 10.42 -16.70
CA VAL A 58 -15.49 9.28 -16.31
C VAL A 58 -16.21 8.46 -15.24
N GLU A 59 -16.11 7.13 -15.36
CA GLU A 59 -16.65 6.19 -14.38
C GLU A 59 -16.12 6.50 -12.97
N PRO A 60 -16.98 6.62 -11.93
CA PRO A 60 -16.54 6.91 -10.57
C PRO A 60 -15.73 5.77 -9.96
N ALA A 61 -14.83 6.10 -9.04
CA ALA A 61 -14.06 5.13 -8.28
C ALA A 61 -14.98 4.37 -7.30
N LYS A 62 -14.86 3.04 -7.25
CA LYS A 62 -15.62 2.18 -6.34
C LYS A 62 -15.25 2.42 -4.87
N PHE A 63 -13.97 2.61 -4.60
CA PHE A 63 -13.41 2.85 -3.27
C PHE A 63 -12.89 4.27 -3.17
N THR A 64 -13.29 4.98 -2.12
CA THR A 64 -12.82 6.34 -1.79
C THR A 64 -11.78 6.35 -0.67
N ASP A 65 -11.62 5.24 0.05
CA ASP A 65 -10.66 5.10 1.16
C ASP A 65 -10.08 3.67 1.22
N LEU A 66 -9.01 3.49 2.01
CA LEU A 66 -8.33 2.22 2.26
C LEU A 66 -8.43 1.81 3.74
N PRO A 67 -8.49 0.50 4.03
CA PRO A 67 -8.39 0.04 5.41
C PRO A 67 -6.97 0.26 5.94
N ASP A 68 -6.83 0.30 7.28
CA ASP A 68 -5.50 0.18 7.90
C ASP A 68 -4.87 -1.18 7.54
N ALA A 69 -3.76 -1.12 6.80
CA ALA A 69 -2.98 -2.26 6.34
C ALA A 69 -2.50 -3.18 7.47
N CYS A 70 -2.26 -2.66 8.68
CA CYS A 70 -1.85 -3.49 9.81
C CYS A 70 -3.01 -4.27 10.46
N THR A 71 -4.26 -3.92 10.11
CA THR A 71 -5.46 -4.62 10.57
C THR A 71 -6.17 -5.39 9.46
N SER A 72 -5.61 -5.35 8.24
CA SER A 72 -6.21 -6.00 7.07
C SER A 72 -6.03 -7.51 7.04
N ILE A 73 -5.18 -8.06 7.91
CA ILE A 73 -4.96 -9.50 8.07
C ILE A 73 -5.37 -9.86 9.49
N ALA A 74 -6.12 -10.95 9.65
CA ALA A 74 -6.60 -11.38 10.95
C ALA A 74 -5.42 -11.69 11.90
N LYS A 75 -5.55 -11.31 13.17
CA LYS A 75 -4.51 -11.56 14.19
C LYS A 75 -4.09 -13.03 14.27
N ASN A 76 -5.04 -13.95 14.13
CA ASN A 76 -4.76 -15.39 14.12
C ASN A 76 -3.96 -15.78 12.88
N THR A 77 -4.30 -15.25 11.70
CA THR A 77 -3.53 -15.49 10.47
C THR A 77 -2.11 -14.94 10.58
N VAL A 78 -1.91 -13.76 11.17
CA VAL A 78 -0.55 -13.25 11.46
C VAL A 78 0.20 -14.19 12.42
N LYS A 79 -0.45 -14.67 13.48
CA LYS A 79 0.15 -15.61 14.44
C LYS A 79 0.52 -16.94 13.78
N ASP A 80 -0.29 -17.44 12.85
CA ASP A 80 -0.02 -18.68 12.15
C ASP A 80 1.14 -18.54 11.15
N LEU A 81 1.20 -17.41 10.43
CA LEU A 81 2.18 -17.19 9.36
C LEU A 81 3.52 -16.64 9.87
N VAL A 82 3.50 -15.85 10.95
CA VAL A 82 4.66 -15.20 11.56
C VAL A 82 4.56 -15.33 13.09
N PRO A 83 4.67 -16.55 13.65
CA PRO A 83 4.43 -16.80 15.09
C PRO A 83 5.30 -15.95 16.01
N GLU A 84 6.58 -15.79 15.64
CA GLU A 84 7.55 -14.99 16.38
C GLU A 84 7.67 -13.56 15.86
N ALA A 85 6.57 -12.98 15.39
CA ALA A 85 6.55 -11.59 14.90
C ALA A 85 7.05 -10.62 15.99
N LYS A 86 8.09 -9.84 15.69
CA LYS A 86 8.66 -8.83 16.61
C LYS A 86 7.60 -7.85 17.12
N LYS A 87 6.67 -7.47 16.24
CA LYS A 87 5.51 -6.64 16.57
C LYS A 87 4.24 -7.32 16.08
N LYS A 88 3.41 -7.79 17.02
CA LYS A 88 2.16 -8.53 16.71
C LYS A 88 1.17 -7.71 15.87
N GLY A 89 1.09 -6.40 16.13
CA GLY A 89 0.27 -5.47 15.36
C GLY A 89 0.92 -5.00 14.05
N GLY A 90 2.11 -5.50 13.70
CA GLY A 90 2.81 -5.12 12.49
C GLY A 90 3.46 -3.74 12.54
N THR A 91 4.32 -3.50 11.56
CA THR A 91 5.01 -2.24 11.34
C THR A 91 4.41 -1.56 10.13
N ALA A 92 3.66 -0.48 10.37
CA ALA A 92 3.07 0.34 9.32
C ALA A 92 4.18 0.98 8.47
N GLY A 93 4.02 0.93 7.15
CA GLY A 93 4.83 1.68 6.23
C GLY A 93 4.48 3.17 6.26
N ARG A 94 5.39 4.00 5.79
CA ARG A 94 5.17 5.44 5.72
C ARG A 94 4.36 5.78 4.47
N SER A 95 3.34 6.60 4.63
CA SER A 95 2.60 7.22 3.53
C SER A 95 2.31 8.67 3.87
N SER A 96 2.28 9.53 2.86
CA SER A 96 1.75 10.89 3.00
C SER A 96 0.22 10.91 2.99
N ASP A 97 -0.41 9.87 2.46
CA ASP A 97 -1.86 9.75 2.35
C ASP A 97 -2.27 8.27 2.50
N LEU A 98 -2.85 7.95 3.65
CA LEU A 98 -3.28 6.58 3.97
C LEU A 98 -4.55 6.17 3.21
N SER A 99 -5.32 7.12 2.69
CA SER A 99 -6.52 6.83 1.87
C SER A 99 -6.16 6.41 0.44
N VAL A 100 -4.93 6.69 0.00
CA VAL A 100 -4.42 6.36 -1.34
C VAL A 100 -3.38 5.25 -1.28
N ARG A 101 -2.51 5.24 -0.26
CA ARG A 101 -1.48 4.20 -0.08
C ARG A 101 -1.30 3.83 1.38
N GLY A 102 -1.39 2.53 1.67
CA GLY A 102 -1.13 1.97 2.99
C GLY A 102 -0.29 0.72 2.88
N SER A 103 0.57 0.44 3.86
CA SER A 103 1.28 -0.84 3.92
C SER A 103 1.59 -1.24 5.35
N CYS A 104 1.75 -2.53 5.58
CA CYS A 104 2.19 -3.09 6.85
C CYS A 104 3.07 -4.31 6.63
N SER A 105 3.97 -4.56 7.58
CA SER A 105 4.83 -5.74 7.56
C SER A 105 5.01 -6.37 8.94
N TRP A 106 5.26 -7.67 8.94
CA TRP A 106 5.57 -8.50 10.09
C TRP A 106 6.79 -9.33 9.76
N ASN A 107 7.69 -9.45 10.73
CA ASN A 107 8.85 -10.30 10.59
C ASN A 107 9.16 -10.97 11.92
N GLY A 108 9.57 -12.23 11.86
CA GLY A 108 9.85 -13.04 13.04
C GLY A 108 10.96 -14.04 12.78
N LEU A 109 11.66 -14.38 13.85
CA LEU A 109 12.67 -15.43 13.87
C LEU A 109 12.40 -16.29 15.10
N ASP A 110 11.97 -17.53 14.89
CA ASP A 110 11.98 -18.56 15.92
C ASP A 110 13.42 -19.05 16.07
N ASP A 111 14.16 -18.40 16.97
CA ASP A 111 15.58 -18.64 17.18
C ASP A 111 15.81 -19.79 18.17
N LYS A 112 16.42 -20.88 17.69
CA LYS A 112 16.84 -22.02 18.51
C LYS A 112 18.36 -22.23 18.46
N GLY A 113 19.10 -21.22 18.03
CA GLY A 113 20.55 -21.26 17.86
C GLY A 113 20.98 -22.41 16.95
N VAL A 114 21.96 -23.20 17.39
CA VAL A 114 22.49 -24.35 16.64
C VAL A 114 21.48 -25.47 16.38
N LYS A 115 20.29 -25.42 17.01
CA LYS A 115 19.20 -26.37 16.75
C LYS A 115 18.34 -26.01 15.54
N GLY A 116 18.67 -24.89 14.89
CA GLY A 116 18.00 -24.42 13.69
C GLY A 116 16.89 -23.41 13.97
N SER A 117 16.84 -22.35 13.17
CA SER A 117 15.94 -21.22 13.37
C SER A 117 15.00 -21.04 12.18
N GLN A 118 13.78 -20.56 12.40
CA GLN A 118 12.78 -20.35 11.35
C GLN A 118 12.48 -18.86 11.17
N TYR A 119 12.85 -18.31 10.02
CA TYR A 119 12.50 -16.94 9.65
C TYR A 119 11.18 -16.90 8.89
N ARG A 120 10.35 -15.90 9.18
CA ARG A 120 9.14 -15.58 8.44
C ARG A 120 9.02 -14.07 8.24
N TRP A 121 8.56 -13.67 7.06
CA TRP A 121 8.23 -12.29 6.74
C TRP A 121 6.94 -12.22 5.93
N LEU A 122 6.05 -11.32 6.31
CA LEU A 122 4.78 -11.05 5.66
C LEU A 122 4.66 -9.55 5.46
N SER A 123 4.25 -9.11 4.29
CA SER A 123 3.91 -7.71 4.03
C SER A 123 2.67 -7.59 3.18
N VAL A 124 1.90 -6.54 3.42
CA VAL A 124 0.76 -6.14 2.58
C VAL A 124 0.90 -4.66 2.22
N ALA A 125 0.59 -4.32 0.98
CA ALA A 125 0.52 -2.96 0.50
C ALA A 125 -0.75 -2.76 -0.34
N PHE A 126 -1.32 -1.58 -0.22
CA PHE A 126 -2.51 -1.12 -0.95
C PHE A 126 -2.18 0.13 -1.74
N THR A 127 -2.67 0.19 -2.96
CA THR A 127 -2.70 1.40 -3.78
C THR A 127 -4.10 1.60 -4.32
N ARG A 128 -4.76 2.69 -3.95
CA ARG A 128 -6.05 3.13 -4.49
C ARG A 128 -5.83 4.15 -5.59
N PHE A 129 -6.68 4.13 -6.61
CA PHE A 129 -6.64 5.05 -7.72
C PHE A 129 -7.95 5.83 -7.81
N ASP A 130 -7.88 7.15 -7.78
CA ASP A 130 -9.03 8.00 -8.07
C ASP A 130 -9.36 7.98 -9.56
N SER A 131 -10.67 8.09 -9.84
CA SER A 131 -11.15 8.45 -11.16
C SER A 131 -10.95 9.94 -11.37
N ASP A 132 -10.36 10.29 -12.49
CA ASP A 132 -10.05 11.66 -12.84
C ASP A 132 -10.35 11.91 -14.33
N GLN A 133 -10.81 13.11 -14.66
CA GLN A 133 -11.18 13.45 -16.03
C GLN A 133 -9.98 13.39 -16.98
N ALA A 134 -8.78 13.79 -16.56
CA ALA A 134 -7.59 13.74 -17.39
C ALA A 134 -6.93 12.35 -17.42
N LEU A 135 -6.99 11.60 -16.31
CA LEU A 135 -6.29 10.31 -16.16
C LEU A 135 -7.13 9.07 -16.44
N GLY A 136 -8.45 9.23 -16.57
CA GLY A 136 -9.39 8.11 -16.77
C GLY A 136 -9.90 7.51 -15.44
N SER A 137 -10.63 6.39 -15.55
CA SER A 137 -11.25 5.78 -14.37
C SER A 137 -10.23 5.14 -13.44
N GLY A 138 -10.50 5.16 -12.14
CA GLY A 138 -9.66 4.51 -11.13
C GLY A 138 -9.50 3.01 -11.40
N ALA A 139 -10.54 2.35 -11.93
CA ALA A 139 -10.50 0.93 -12.28
C ALA A 139 -9.52 0.64 -13.44
N ALA A 140 -9.50 1.48 -14.48
CA ALA A 140 -8.55 1.34 -15.58
C ALA A 140 -7.10 1.54 -15.09
N ARG A 141 -6.89 2.57 -14.26
CA ARG A 141 -5.58 2.86 -13.67
C ARG A 141 -5.10 1.74 -12.73
N ALA A 142 -5.99 1.16 -11.94
CA ALA A 142 -5.69 -0.02 -11.12
C ALA A 142 -5.35 -1.25 -11.97
N THR A 143 -5.98 -1.43 -13.14
CA THR A 143 -5.66 -2.51 -14.08
C THR A 143 -4.25 -2.36 -14.66
N GLU A 144 -3.86 -1.13 -15.02
CA GLU A 144 -2.49 -0.86 -15.44
C GLU A 144 -1.47 -1.11 -14.33
N ASP A 145 -1.74 -0.64 -13.12
CA ASP A 145 -0.84 -0.84 -11.98
C ASP A 145 -0.72 -2.32 -11.61
N TYR A 146 -1.83 -3.06 -11.57
CA TYR A 146 -1.83 -4.50 -11.40
C TYR A 146 -0.90 -5.19 -12.41
N THR A 147 -1.02 -4.84 -13.69
CA THR A 147 -0.18 -5.42 -14.75
C THR A 147 1.31 -5.08 -14.53
N LYS A 148 1.61 -3.82 -14.19
CA LYS A 148 2.97 -3.36 -13.88
C LYS A 148 3.55 -4.08 -12.67
N GLN A 149 2.78 -4.26 -11.60
CA GLN A 149 3.19 -4.93 -10.38
C GLN A 149 3.42 -6.43 -10.62
N VAL A 150 2.54 -7.11 -11.36
CA VAL A 150 2.77 -8.51 -11.77
C VAL A 150 4.05 -8.65 -12.58
N ALA A 151 4.29 -7.76 -13.56
CA ALA A 151 5.51 -7.78 -14.36
C ALA A 151 6.77 -7.54 -13.51
N LYS A 152 6.72 -6.58 -12.59
CA LYS A 152 7.81 -6.27 -11.66
C LYS A 152 8.13 -7.47 -10.76
N GLU A 153 7.14 -8.09 -10.15
CA GLU A 153 7.35 -9.22 -9.24
C GLU A 153 7.89 -10.46 -9.97
N LYS A 154 7.45 -10.70 -11.21
CA LYS A 154 8.02 -11.74 -12.10
C LYS A 154 9.50 -11.49 -12.42
N ALA A 155 9.90 -10.22 -12.51
CA ALA A 155 11.26 -9.78 -12.82
C ALA A 155 12.10 -9.51 -11.56
N SER A 156 11.73 -10.10 -10.41
CA SER A 156 12.46 -9.94 -9.15
C SER A 156 13.95 -10.31 -9.34
N GLU A 157 14.84 -9.39 -8.97
CA GLU A 157 16.28 -9.56 -9.17
C GLU A 157 16.80 -10.78 -8.38
N GLY A 158 17.60 -11.62 -9.05
CA GLY A 158 18.15 -12.85 -8.49
C GLY A 158 17.14 -13.98 -8.30
N ALA A 159 15.86 -13.79 -8.69
CA ALA A 159 14.83 -14.80 -8.55
C ALA A 159 15.14 -16.06 -9.35
N GLN A 160 15.07 -17.19 -8.67
CA GLN A 160 15.22 -18.50 -9.27
C GLN A 160 13.87 -19.22 -9.28
N LYS A 161 13.65 -20.06 -10.31
CA LYS A 161 12.41 -20.84 -10.45
C LYS A 161 11.15 -19.99 -10.35
N ALA A 162 11.22 -18.76 -10.87
CA ALA A 162 10.08 -17.86 -10.88
C ALA A 162 8.94 -18.47 -11.71
N ALA A 163 7.76 -18.53 -11.11
CA ALA A 163 6.54 -19.00 -11.75
C ALA A 163 5.39 -18.07 -11.38
N ALA A 164 4.43 -17.93 -12.29
CA ALA A 164 3.24 -17.13 -12.05
C ALA A 164 2.01 -17.89 -12.51
N ALA A 165 0.95 -17.84 -11.72
CA ALA A 165 -0.33 -18.46 -12.01
C ALA A 165 -1.48 -17.55 -11.55
N ALA A 166 -2.62 -17.66 -12.22
CA ALA A 166 -3.83 -17.01 -11.75
C ALA A 166 -4.21 -17.53 -10.34
N ALA A 167 -4.70 -16.62 -9.48
CA ALA A 167 -5.15 -16.93 -8.13
C ALA A 167 -6.65 -16.60 -7.99
N PRO A 168 -7.55 -17.39 -8.61
CA PRO A 168 -8.97 -17.06 -8.65
C PRO A 168 -9.60 -17.00 -7.26
N GLY A 169 -10.63 -16.16 -7.11
CA GLY A 169 -11.33 -15.97 -5.84
C GLY A 169 -10.63 -15.04 -4.85
N ILE A 170 -9.69 -14.22 -5.32
CA ILE A 170 -9.05 -13.12 -4.59
C ILE A 170 -9.25 -11.84 -5.41
N GLY A 171 -10.23 -11.01 -5.03
CA GLY A 171 -10.61 -9.81 -5.77
C GLY A 171 -11.24 -10.10 -7.13
N ASP A 172 -11.27 -9.09 -7.98
CA ASP A 172 -11.73 -9.20 -9.37
C ASP A 172 -10.72 -9.96 -10.23
N GLU A 173 -9.44 -9.79 -9.92
CA GLU A 173 -8.33 -10.42 -10.63
C GLU A 173 -7.12 -10.59 -9.70
N ALA A 174 -6.44 -11.73 -9.76
CA ALA A 174 -5.20 -11.92 -9.01
C ALA A 174 -4.24 -12.87 -9.70
N THR A 175 -2.95 -12.60 -9.52
CA THR A 175 -1.82 -13.45 -9.92
C THR A 175 -0.98 -13.76 -8.69
N ALA A 176 -0.69 -15.04 -8.47
CA ALA A 176 0.32 -15.49 -7.52
C ALA A 176 1.64 -15.71 -8.27
N ILE A 177 2.71 -15.14 -7.75
CA ILE A 177 4.08 -15.29 -8.25
C ILE A 177 4.90 -15.97 -7.15
N THR A 178 5.51 -17.11 -7.46
CA THR A 178 6.41 -17.83 -6.55
C THR A 178 7.81 -17.81 -7.09
N TYR A 179 8.81 -17.68 -6.23
CA TYR A 179 10.21 -17.74 -6.62
C TYR A 179 11.10 -18.04 -5.41
N LYS A 180 12.36 -18.36 -5.69
CA LYS A 180 13.40 -18.55 -4.68
C LYS A 180 14.41 -17.42 -4.74
N LEU A 181 14.96 -17.06 -3.59
CA LEU A 181 16.15 -16.22 -3.50
C LEU A 181 17.13 -16.85 -2.54
N ASN A 182 18.41 -16.88 -2.91
CA ASN A 182 19.48 -17.15 -1.98
C ASN A 182 19.92 -15.80 -1.38
N LYS A 183 19.80 -15.65 -0.06
CA LYS A 183 20.16 -14.44 0.67
C LYS A 183 20.76 -14.84 2.00
N THR A 184 21.76 -14.09 2.47
CA THR A 184 22.43 -14.36 3.76
C THR A 184 22.85 -15.83 3.89
N ASP A 185 23.37 -16.40 2.80
CA ASP A 185 23.80 -17.80 2.69
C ASP A 185 22.70 -18.86 2.91
N GLU A 186 21.42 -18.48 2.88
CA GLU A 186 20.27 -19.37 3.05
C GLU A 186 19.29 -19.26 1.89
N ASP A 187 18.54 -20.34 1.65
CA ASP A 187 17.48 -20.38 0.65
C ASP A 187 16.15 -19.89 1.23
N PHE A 188 15.56 -18.91 0.56
CA PHE A 188 14.23 -18.39 0.85
C PHE A 188 13.23 -18.83 -0.20
N GLU A 189 12.06 -19.26 0.25
CA GLU A 189 10.87 -19.40 -0.59
C GLU A 189 10.02 -18.14 -0.48
N TYR A 190 9.62 -17.57 -1.62
CA TYR A 190 8.75 -16.40 -1.70
C TYR A 190 7.45 -16.74 -2.44
N ALA A 191 6.36 -16.13 -1.99
CA ALA A 191 5.15 -15.97 -2.77
C ALA A 191 4.64 -14.52 -2.66
N THR A 192 4.47 -13.86 -3.80
CA THR A 192 3.77 -12.57 -3.91
C THR A 192 2.41 -12.81 -4.57
N VAL A 193 1.32 -12.36 -3.95
CA VAL A 193 0.00 -12.26 -4.57
C VAL A 193 -0.25 -10.80 -4.90
N VAL A 194 -0.39 -10.50 -6.18
CA VAL A 194 -0.89 -9.21 -6.66
C VAL A 194 -2.36 -9.41 -7.01
N ALA A 195 -3.25 -8.64 -6.42
CA ALA A 195 -4.68 -8.70 -6.64
C ALA A 195 -5.24 -7.31 -6.94
N ARG A 196 -6.33 -7.25 -7.69
CA ARG A 196 -7.09 -6.04 -8.00
C ARG A 196 -8.54 -6.23 -7.54
N THR A 197 -9.09 -5.24 -6.86
CA THR A 197 -10.54 -5.11 -6.60
C THR A 197 -10.95 -3.68 -6.92
N GLY A 198 -11.85 -3.50 -7.90
CA GLY A 198 -12.22 -2.20 -8.44
C GLY A 198 -11.01 -1.34 -8.79
N ASN A 199 -10.90 -0.18 -8.13
CA ASN A 199 -9.83 0.80 -8.27
C ASN A 199 -8.69 0.64 -7.23
N VAL A 200 -8.53 -0.53 -6.61
CA VAL A 200 -7.46 -0.82 -5.64
C VAL A 200 -6.61 -2.00 -6.10
N VAL A 201 -5.29 -1.86 -5.97
CA VAL A 201 -4.31 -2.95 -6.11
C VAL A 201 -3.79 -3.32 -4.73
N VAL A 202 -3.86 -4.61 -4.42
CA VAL A 202 -3.30 -5.24 -3.22
C VAL A 202 -2.07 -6.03 -3.63
N THR A 203 -0.92 -5.75 -3.02
CA THR A 203 0.30 -6.56 -3.17
C THR A 203 0.66 -7.15 -1.82
N LEU A 204 0.61 -8.47 -1.73
CA LEU A 204 0.98 -9.21 -0.51
C LEU A 204 2.15 -10.14 -0.80
N THR A 205 3.20 -10.06 0.00
CA THR A 205 4.35 -10.95 -0.11
C THR A 205 4.54 -11.70 1.19
N TYR A 206 4.75 -13.01 1.10
CA TYR A 206 5.10 -13.88 2.21
C TYR A 206 6.35 -14.67 1.83
N ASN A 207 7.31 -14.74 2.75
CA ASN A 207 8.50 -15.55 2.56
C ASN A 207 8.98 -16.17 3.88
N GLY A 208 9.86 -17.15 3.74
CA GLY A 208 10.56 -17.72 4.88
C GLY A 208 11.80 -18.49 4.48
N ALA A 209 12.67 -18.67 5.47
CA ALA A 209 13.91 -19.42 5.37
C ALA A 209 14.12 -20.25 6.63
N GLY A 210 14.84 -21.36 6.49
CA GLY A 210 15.45 -22.05 7.60
C GLY A 210 16.89 -21.55 7.75
N TYR A 211 17.33 -21.34 8.99
CA TYR A 211 18.70 -20.97 9.32
C TYR A 211 19.35 -22.07 10.15
N ALA A 212 20.70 -22.11 10.13
CA ALA A 212 21.49 -23.02 10.95
C ALA A 212 21.11 -24.49 10.74
N GLY A 213 20.95 -24.88 9.47
CA GLY A 213 20.60 -26.25 9.07
C GLY A 213 19.10 -26.60 9.22
N ALA A 214 18.26 -25.66 9.67
CA ALA A 214 16.83 -25.86 9.65
C ALA A 214 16.32 -25.92 8.20
N LYS A 215 15.30 -26.75 7.95
CA LYS A 215 14.69 -26.83 6.62
C LYS A 215 13.99 -25.52 6.27
N THR A 216 14.19 -25.04 5.04
CA THR A 216 13.37 -23.99 4.44
C THR A 216 11.90 -24.45 4.39
N PRO A 217 10.92 -23.56 4.69
CA PRO A 217 9.51 -23.89 4.50
C PRO A 217 9.23 -24.33 3.06
N SER A 218 8.20 -25.15 2.87
CA SER A 218 7.85 -25.57 1.51
C SER A 218 7.26 -24.40 0.71
N ALA A 219 7.54 -24.35 -0.60
CA ALA A 219 6.94 -23.37 -1.50
C ALA A 219 5.39 -23.42 -1.49
N ALA A 220 4.82 -24.62 -1.30
CA ALA A 220 3.38 -24.80 -1.22
C ALA A 220 2.77 -24.17 0.03
N ASP A 221 3.43 -24.29 1.19
CA ASP A 221 2.97 -23.66 2.43
C ASP A 221 3.10 -22.14 2.36
N ILE A 222 4.19 -21.64 1.78
CA ILE A 222 4.37 -20.20 1.54
C ILE A 222 3.28 -19.68 0.59
N LEU A 223 3.02 -20.35 -0.54
CA LEU A 223 1.96 -19.93 -1.46
C LEU A 223 0.58 -19.94 -0.80
N LYS A 224 0.23 -21.02 -0.08
CA LYS A 224 -1.06 -21.14 0.61
C LYS A 224 -1.24 -20.06 1.68
N GLY A 225 -0.18 -19.77 2.44
CA GLY A 225 -0.18 -18.70 3.43
C GLY A 225 -0.40 -17.33 2.79
N ALA A 226 0.31 -17.04 1.69
CA ALA A 226 0.16 -15.80 0.94
C ALA A 226 -1.27 -15.63 0.40
N GLN A 227 -1.83 -16.65 -0.25
CA GLN A 227 -3.19 -16.60 -0.80
C GLN A 227 -4.26 -16.40 0.28
N LYS A 228 -4.13 -17.08 1.44
CA LYS A 228 -5.04 -16.87 2.58
C LYS A 228 -5.01 -15.42 3.05
N ALA A 229 -3.82 -14.89 3.32
CA ALA A 229 -3.66 -13.53 3.82
C ALA A 229 -4.09 -12.47 2.78
N ALA A 230 -3.84 -12.71 1.49
CA ALA A 230 -4.26 -11.81 0.42
C ALA A 230 -5.80 -11.75 0.30
N LYS A 231 -6.46 -12.90 0.47
CA LYS A 231 -7.93 -12.96 0.50
C LYS A 231 -8.53 -12.16 1.65
N GLU A 232 -7.93 -12.25 2.85
CA GLU A 232 -8.35 -11.43 4.00
C GLU A 232 -8.13 -9.94 3.72
N ALA A 233 -6.97 -9.57 3.18
CA ALA A 233 -6.63 -8.19 2.87
C ALA A 233 -7.57 -7.57 1.83
N VAL A 234 -7.88 -8.30 0.74
CA VAL A 234 -8.86 -7.87 -0.26
C VAL A 234 -10.25 -7.76 0.35
N GLY A 235 -10.69 -8.73 1.15
CA GLY A 235 -11.98 -8.64 1.82
C GLY A 235 -12.10 -7.43 2.76
N LYS A 236 -10.98 -6.98 3.33
CA LYS A 236 -10.93 -5.75 4.13
C LYS A 236 -11.03 -4.48 3.30
N VAL A 237 -10.49 -4.47 2.08
CA VAL A 237 -10.71 -3.40 1.11
C VAL A 237 -12.17 -3.40 0.67
N ASP A 238 -12.74 -4.54 0.32
CA ASP A 238 -14.14 -4.64 -0.11
C ASP A 238 -15.12 -4.10 0.95
N ALA A 239 -14.79 -4.29 2.23
CA ALA A 239 -15.56 -3.76 3.35
C ALA A 239 -15.56 -2.22 3.46
N THR A 240 -14.65 -1.49 2.79
CA THR A 240 -14.64 -0.01 2.78
C THR A 240 -15.61 0.61 1.77
N ALA A 241 -16.11 -0.17 0.79
CA ALA A 241 -16.98 0.33 -0.29
C ALA A 241 -18.29 1.01 0.18
N GLY A 242 -18.71 0.83 1.44
CA GLY A 242 -19.90 1.45 2.02
C GLY A 242 -19.65 2.45 3.16
N ALA A 243 -18.39 2.62 3.58
CA ALA A 243 -18.06 3.50 4.71
C ALA A 243 -17.90 4.98 4.30
N GLY A 244 -17.71 5.25 3.00
CA GLY A 244 -17.45 6.59 2.45
C GLY A 244 -18.67 7.51 2.32
N SER A 245 -19.85 7.13 2.85
CA SER A 245 -21.06 7.98 2.82
C SER A 245 -21.55 8.41 4.20
N ALA A 246 -20.84 8.07 5.29
CA ALA A 246 -21.10 8.63 6.60
C ALA A 246 -20.16 9.83 6.84
N GLU A 247 -20.76 11.01 6.90
CA GLU A 247 -20.18 12.35 7.03
C GLU A 247 -18.85 12.49 7.78
N ALA A 248 -17.95 13.26 7.16
CA ALA A 248 -16.92 14.01 7.84
C ALA A 248 -17.57 15.00 8.82
N SER A 249 -17.54 14.66 10.11
CA SER A 249 -17.82 15.62 11.18
C SER A 249 -16.50 16.28 11.61
N PRO A 250 -16.41 17.63 11.68
CA PRO A 250 -15.18 18.30 12.08
C PRO A 250 -14.99 18.15 13.59
N SER A 251 -13.91 17.48 14.00
CA SER A 251 -13.47 17.53 15.40
C SER A 251 -12.82 18.88 15.65
N ALA A 252 -13.59 19.81 16.20
CA ALA A 252 -13.07 21.03 16.81
C ALA A 252 -12.21 20.67 18.02
N GLY A 253 -11.05 21.32 18.12
CA GLY A 253 -10.14 21.23 19.25
C GLY A 253 -10.54 22.14 20.42
N ASP A 254 -9.78 21.91 21.49
CA ASP A 254 -9.57 22.75 22.68
C ASP A 254 -10.66 22.76 23.77
N ALA A 255 -10.36 22.15 24.92
CA ALA A 255 -9.73 22.90 26.02
C ALA A 255 -9.53 22.01 27.26
N LYS A 256 -8.29 21.99 27.73
CA LYS A 256 -7.87 21.52 29.05
C LYS A 256 -8.41 22.49 30.12
N LYS A 257 -9.00 21.97 31.20
CA LYS A 257 -8.95 22.66 32.50
C LYS A 257 -8.97 21.65 33.65
N ASP A 258 -7.82 21.56 34.29
CA ASP A 258 -7.62 20.94 35.59
C ASP A 258 -8.38 21.71 36.69
N ASP A 259 -8.75 20.95 37.72
CA ASP A 259 -8.58 21.21 39.15
C ASP A 259 -9.81 21.14 40.09
N LYS A 260 -9.53 20.43 41.20
CA LYS A 260 -10.04 20.56 42.58
C LYS A 260 -11.27 19.77 43.05
N LYS A 261 -10.97 18.58 43.60
CA LYS A 261 -11.14 18.14 45.01
C LYS A 261 -12.10 18.95 45.91
N GLU A 262 -13.10 18.28 46.48
CA GLU A 262 -13.40 18.32 47.92
C GLU A 262 -14.21 17.10 48.40
N GLU A 263 -13.95 16.69 49.64
CA GLU A 263 -14.32 15.45 50.32
C GLU A 263 -15.53 15.60 51.27
N LYS A 264 -15.96 14.44 51.79
CA LYS A 264 -16.69 14.12 53.06
C LYS A 264 -18.20 13.82 52.89
N LYS A 265 -18.81 12.82 53.56
CA LYS A 265 -18.45 12.05 54.78
C LYS A 265 -19.38 10.82 54.95
N GLY A 266 -18.89 9.80 55.69
CA GLY A 266 -19.65 8.84 56.54
C GLY A 266 -20.30 7.67 55.80
N ASP A 267 -20.17 6.41 56.21
CA ASP A 267 -20.18 5.86 57.58
C ASP A 267 -19.36 4.57 57.75
N GLU A 268 -18.99 4.29 59.00
CA GLU A 268 -18.00 3.34 59.51
C GLU A 268 -18.47 1.89 59.71
N LYS A 269 -17.44 1.02 59.89
CA LYS A 269 -17.29 -0.16 60.80
C LYS A 269 -17.03 -1.48 60.07
N GLY A 270 -15.99 -2.27 60.40
CA GLY A 270 -15.00 -2.13 61.47
C GLY A 270 -13.83 -3.11 61.31
N ASP A 271 -12.76 -2.78 62.03
CA ASP A 271 -11.48 -3.47 62.26
C ASP A 271 -11.56 -4.95 62.68
N GLU A 272 -10.58 -5.76 62.28
CA GLU A 272 -9.41 -6.10 63.12
C GLU A 272 -8.45 -7.11 62.41
N LYS A 273 -7.18 -6.69 62.31
CA LYS A 273 -5.93 -7.50 62.25
C LYS A 273 -5.29 -7.34 63.68
N PRO A 274 -4.16 -7.97 64.12
CA PRO A 274 -3.18 -8.81 63.42
C PRO A 274 -2.46 -9.91 64.24
N ALA A 275 -1.49 -10.61 63.61
CA ALA A 275 -0.18 -11.11 64.15
C ALA A 275 0.25 -12.37 63.33
N SER A 276 1.30 -12.36 62.49
CA SER A 276 2.76 -12.46 62.76
C SER A 276 3.28 -13.84 63.17
N GLU A 277 4.23 -14.34 62.36
CA GLU A 277 5.35 -15.27 62.62
C GLU A 277 5.12 -16.78 62.91
N ALA A 278 5.88 -17.59 62.15
CA ALA A 278 6.84 -18.61 62.59
C ALA A 278 6.73 -19.97 61.84
N THR A 279 7.79 -20.29 61.09
CA THR A 279 8.18 -21.66 60.68
C THR A 279 8.40 -22.58 61.87
N PRO A 280 8.27 -23.91 61.66
CA PRO A 280 9.37 -24.79 62.06
C PRO A 280 9.70 -25.88 61.03
N LYS A 281 10.99 -26.24 61.05
CA LYS A 281 11.55 -27.48 60.52
C LYS A 281 11.08 -28.67 61.36
N SER A 282 10.84 -29.79 60.70
CA SER A 282 11.27 -31.14 61.11
C SER A 282 11.42 -31.98 59.85
#